data_AF-H9WRZ1-F1
#
_entry.id   AF-H9WRZ1-F1
#
_cell.length_a   1.000
_cell.length_b   1.000
_cell.length_c   1.000
_cell.angle_alpha   90.00
_cell.angle_beta   90.00
_cell.angle_gamma   90.00
#
_symmetry.space_group_name_H-M   'P 1'
#
loop_
_entity.id
_entity.type
_entity.pdbx_description
1 polymer ?
#
loop_
_entity_poly.entity_id
_entity_poly.type
_entity_poly.pdbx_seq_one_letter_code
_entity_poly.pdbx_strand_id
1 'polypeptide(L)'
;VNDSPDAVALVTTNEGRYFSNGLDLQWISQNPEDHLSTIRIKFENMLAAFMRVKVPTIAAICGHAAAGGFILALAHDYRFMRGDRSVLYMSELDIGMKLPRSLLAVIRSKLSPGTLRDVVLGARKFSAQMALESG
;
A
#
# COMPACT_ATOMS: atom_id res chain seq x y z
N VAL A 1 12.64 0.95 -15.32
CA VAL A 1 12.74 -0.52 -15.14
C VAL A 1 12.35 -1.26 -16.40
N ASN A 2 11.15 -1.07 -16.94
CA ASN A 2 10.69 -1.79 -18.14
C ASN A 2 11.54 -1.58 -19.41
N ASP A 3 12.24 -0.44 -19.50
CA ASP A 3 13.12 -0.10 -20.63
C ASP A 3 14.60 -0.38 -20.32
N SER A 4 14.91 -0.93 -19.15
CA SER A 4 16.28 -1.28 -18.75
C SER A 4 16.49 -2.78 -18.97
N PRO A 5 17.28 -3.18 -19.99
CA PRO A 5 17.44 -4.60 -20.34
C PRO A 5 18.16 -5.41 -19.25
N ASP A 6 18.99 -4.75 -18.43
CA ASP A 6 19.76 -5.39 -17.35
C ASP A 6 19.03 -5.39 -15.99
N ALA A 7 17.84 -4.79 -15.91
CA ALA A 7 17.07 -4.81 -14.68
C ALA A 7 16.52 -6.21 -14.42
N VAL A 8 16.78 -6.75 -13.23
CA VAL A 8 16.33 -8.10 -12.83
C VAL A 8 15.26 -8.09 -11.74
N ALA A 9 15.10 -6.98 -11.03
CA ALA A 9 14.08 -6.77 -10.00
C ALA A 9 13.85 -5.28 -9.74
N LEU A 10 12.70 -4.94 -9.18
CA LEU A 10 12.40 -3.62 -8.61
C LEU A 10 12.19 -3.76 -7.11
N VAL A 11 13.04 -3.11 -6.32
CA VAL A 11 12.89 -3.05 -4.86
C VAL A 11 12.44 -1.65 -4.45
N THR A 12 11.33 -1.58 -3.73
CA THR A 12 10.88 -0.35 -3.07
C THR A 12 11.12 -0.47 -1.58
N THR A 13 11.78 0.52 -0.98
CA THR A 13 12.00 0.59 0.46
C THR A 13 11.90 2.03 0.94
N ASN A 14 12.22 2.26 2.21
CA ASN A 14 12.08 3.56 2.83
C ASN A 14 13.30 3.99 3.63
N GLU A 15 13.40 5.30 3.78
CA GLU A 15 14.21 5.96 4.79
C GLU A 15 13.31 6.35 5.98
N GLY A 16 13.86 6.32 7.19
CA GLY A 16 13.13 6.72 8.39
C GLY A 16 12.04 5.74 8.83
N ARG A 17 10.95 6.28 9.41
CA ARG A 17 9.97 5.51 10.20
C ARG A 17 8.84 4.88 9.39
N TYR A 18 8.57 5.35 8.18
CA TYR A 18 7.43 4.91 7.38
C TYR A 18 7.92 4.32 6.06
N PHE A 19 7.47 3.11 5.75
CA PHE A 19 7.48 2.63 4.37
C PHE A 19 6.71 3.62 3.47
N SER A 20 5.49 3.94 3.90
CA SER A 20 4.71 5.04 3.38
C SER A 20 3.54 5.31 4.32
N ASN A 21 3.26 6.58 4.58
CA ASN A 21 2.09 7.00 5.37
C ASN A 21 0.83 7.22 4.51
N GLY A 22 0.85 6.81 3.24
CA GLY A 22 -0.27 7.00 2.32
C GLY A 22 -0.30 8.38 1.68
N LEU A 23 -1.50 8.90 1.47
CA LEU A 23 -1.72 10.16 0.76
C LEU A 23 -1.42 11.37 1.66
N ASP A 24 -0.93 12.45 1.06
CA ASP A 24 -0.69 13.71 1.76
C ASP A 24 -2.02 14.44 2.01
N LEU A 25 -2.58 14.25 3.20
CA LEU A 25 -3.83 14.89 3.61
C LEU A 25 -3.70 16.42 3.75
N GLN A 26 -2.51 16.92 4.09
CA GLN A 26 -2.29 18.36 4.19
C GLN A 26 -2.36 18.99 2.80
N TRP A 27 -1.69 18.39 1.81
CA TRP A 27 -1.80 18.83 0.42
C TRP A 27 -3.22 18.71 -0.10
N ILE A 28 -3.93 17.60 0.16
CA ILE A 28 -5.34 17.44 -0.24
C ILE A 28 -6.21 18.56 0.34
N SER A 29 -6.01 18.91 1.62
CA SER A 29 -6.83 19.93 2.30
C SER A 29 -6.74 21.33 1.68
N GLN A 30 -5.69 21.62 0.89
CA GLN A 30 -5.51 22.92 0.24
C GLN A 30 -6.51 23.14 -0.91
N ASN A 31 -6.95 22.07 -1.59
CA ASN A 31 -8.01 22.11 -2.60
C ASN A 31 -8.70 20.75 -2.69
N PRO A 32 -9.63 20.45 -1.75
CA PRO A 32 -10.09 19.08 -1.51
C PRO A 32 -10.68 18.37 -2.73
N GLU A 33 -11.53 19.02 -3.52
CA GLU A 33 -12.16 18.36 -4.66
C GLU A 33 -11.16 18.03 -5.76
N ASP A 34 -10.37 19.02 -6.19
CA ASP A 34 -9.43 18.85 -7.29
C ASP A 34 -8.27 17.93 -6.89
N HIS A 35 -7.68 18.15 -5.71
CA HIS A 35 -6.53 17.37 -5.24
C HIS A 35 -6.91 15.92 -4.96
N LEU A 36 -8.09 15.64 -4.39
CA LEU A 36 -8.54 14.28 -4.14
C LEU A 36 -8.80 13.54 -5.47
N SER A 37 -9.42 14.20 -6.44
CA SER A 37 -9.64 13.59 -7.77
C SER A 37 -8.32 13.30 -8.48
N THR A 38 -7.38 14.25 -8.45
CA THR A 38 -6.06 14.15 -9.07
C THR A 38 -5.23 13.03 -8.45
N ILE A 39 -5.11 13.00 -7.13
CA ILE A 39 -4.28 12.01 -6.44
C ILE A 39 -4.86 10.61 -6.57
N ARG A 40 -6.20 10.47 -6.57
CA ARG A 40 -6.85 9.19 -6.80
C ARG A 40 -6.45 8.61 -8.16
N ILE A 41 -6.56 9.40 -9.24
CA ILE A 41 -6.22 8.95 -10.59
C ILE A 41 -4.73 8.60 -10.69
N LYS A 42 -3.85 9.45 -10.14
CA LYS A 42 -2.41 9.20 -10.14
C LYS A 42 -2.05 7.93 -9.36
N PHE A 43 -2.66 7.73 -8.20
CA PHE A 43 -2.42 6.55 -7.37
C PHE A 43 -2.91 5.28 -8.07
N GLU A 44 -4.11 5.28 -8.64
CA GLU A 44 -4.63 4.15 -9.43
C GLU A 44 -3.73 3.81 -10.63
N ASN A 45 -3.27 4.83 -11.37
CA ASN A 45 -2.35 4.65 -12.49
C ASN A 45 -1.00 4.08 -12.05
N MET A 46 -0.50 4.50 -10.90
CA MET A 46 0.72 3.96 -10.31
C MET A 46 0.53 2.48 -9.95
N LEU A 47 -0.55 2.10 -9.27
CA LEU A 47 -0.83 0.69 -8.95
C LEU A 47 -0.98 -0.17 -10.21
N ALA A 48 -1.64 0.36 -11.25
CA ALA A 48 -1.72 -0.31 -12.54
C ALA A 48 -0.35 -0.44 -13.23
N ALA A 49 0.57 0.51 -13.02
CA ALA A 49 1.94 0.42 -13.54
C ALA A 49 2.73 -0.70 -12.83
N PHE A 50 2.55 -0.90 -11.52
CA PHE A 50 3.14 -2.03 -10.80
C PHE A 50 2.74 -3.38 -11.39
N MET A 51 1.47 -3.54 -11.78
CA MET A 51 0.98 -4.76 -12.45
C MET A 51 1.59 -5.01 -13.84
N ARG A 52 2.26 -4.01 -14.44
CA ARG A 52 2.88 -4.07 -15.77
C ARG A 52 4.41 -4.09 -15.70
N VAL A 53 5.00 -4.16 -14.50
CA VAL A 53 6.46 -4.27 -14.36
C VAL A 53 6.91 -5.63 -14.90
N LYS A 54 7.94 -5.65 -15.75
CA LYS A 54 8.43 -6.86 -16.43
C LYS A 54 9.40 -7.70 -15.60
N VAL A 55 9.67 -7.28 -14.37
CA VAL A 55 10.57 -7.93 -13.42
C VAL A 55 9.86 -8.08 -12.07
N PRO A 56 10.27 -9.03 -11.22
CA PRO A 56 9.72 -9.15 -9.87
C PRO A 56 9.79 -7.84 -9.08
N THR A 57 8.70 -7.50 -8.41
CA THR A 57 8.59 -6.32 -7.54
C THR A 57 8.61 -6.72 -6.07
N ILE A 58 9.43 -6.05 -5.28
CA ILE A 58 9.65 -6.35 -3.86
C ILE A 58 9.41 -5.10 -3.03
N ALA A 59 8.47 -5.17 -2.08
CA ALA A 59 8.33 -4.17 -1.02
C ALA A 59 9.19 -4.58 0.19
N ALA A 60 10.29 -3.87 0.42
CA ALA A 60 11.12 -4.02 1.62
C ALA A 60 10.68 -2.98 2.67
N ILE A 61 9.82 -3.43 3.58
CA ILE A 61 9.05 -2.63 4.54
C ILE A 61 9.85 -2.49 5.85
N CYS A 62 10.70 -1.46 5.90
CA CYS A 62 11.55 -1.12 7.05
C CYS A 62 10.91 -0.10 8.01
N GLY A 63 9.65 0.29 7.76
CA GLY A 63 8.85 1.18 8.58
C GLY A 63 7.36 0.89 8.46
N HIS A 64 6.50 1.73 9.06
CA HIS A 64 5.05 1.56 8.97
C HIS A 64 4.54 1.76 7.53
N ALA A 65 3.58 0.92 7.11
CA ALA A 65 2.84 1.11 5.87
C ALA A 65 1.37 1.36 6.22
N ALA A 66 0.91 2.59 6.01
CA ALA A 66 -0.43 3.04 6.39
C ALA A 66 -1.27 3.38 5.16
N ALA A 67 -2.55 3.00 5.17
CA ALA A 67 -3.54 3.35 4.14
C ALA A 67 -3.02 3.09 2.72
N GLY A 68 -2.87 4.13 1.88
CA GLY A 68 -2.28 4.04 0.55
C GLY A 68 -0.88 3.39 0.53
N GLY A 69 -0.09 3.56 1.59
CA GLY A 69 1.20 2.90 1.74
C GLY A 69 1.08 1.38 1.90
N PHE A 70 0.06 0.91 2.62
CA PHE A 70 -0.21 -0.52 2.72
C PHE A 70 -0.73 -1.08 1.39
N ILE A 71 -1.60 -0.35 0.68
CA ILE A 71 -2.07 -0.73 -0.66
C ILE A 71 -0.90 -0.81 -1.65
N LEU A 72 0.05 0.14 -1.60
CA LEU A 72 1.26 0.10 -2.40
C LEU A 72 2.11 -1.13 -2.09
N ALA A 73 2.28 -1.48 -0.82
CA ALA A 73 2.99 -2.71 -0.45
C ALA A 73 2.29 -3.96 -1.01
N LEU A 74 0.95 -4.01 -0.96
CA LEU A 74 0.15 -5.11 -1.54
C LEU A 74 0.27 -5.19 -3.06
N ALA A 75 0.49 -4.08 -3.74
CA ALA A 75 0.66 -4.06 -5.19
C ALA A 75 1.95 -4.76 -5.67
N HIS A 76 2.95 -4.90 -4.79
CA HIS A 76 4.16 -5.66 -5.11
C HIS A 76 3.89 -7.18 -5.15
N ASP A 77 4.76 -7.91 -5.81
CA ASP A 77 4.72 -9.38 -5.87
C ASP A 77 5.10 -9.96 -4.50
N TYR A 78 6.23 -9.49 -3.96
CA TYR A 78 6.75 -9.92 -2.67
C TYR A 78 6.78 -8.77 -1.65
N ARG A 79 6.60 -9.12 -0.38
CA ARG A 79 6.69 -8.21 0.76
C ARG A 79 7.64 -8.81 1.79
N PHE A 80 8.64 -8.05 2.20
CA PHE A 80 9.53 -8.38 3.31
C PHE A 80 9.41 -7.28 4.34
N MET A 81 9.09 -7.64 5.58
CA MET A 81 8.77 -6.68 6.63
C MET A 81 9.71 -6.83 7.81
N ARG A 82 10.25 -5.71 8.31
CA ARG A 82 11.10 -5.72 9.51
C ARG A 82 10.27 -6.13 10.74
N GLY A 83 10.79 -7.07 11.51
CA GLY A 83 10.05 -7.77 12.57
C GLY A 83 9.66 -6.94 13.79
N ASP A 84 10.41 -5.89 14.10
CA ASP A 84 10.40 -5.26 15.43
C ASP A 84 9.44 -4.07 15.58
N ARG A 85 9.37 -3.21 14.56
CA ARG A 85 8.74 -1.87 14.66
C ARG A 85 7.80 -1.55 13.51
N SER A 86 7.81 -2.31 12.42
CA SER A 86 6.92 -2.06 11.30
C SER A 86 5.49 -2.49 11.65
N VAL A 87 4.51 -1.74 11.17
CA VAL A 87 3.08 -2.06 11.32
C VAL A 87 2.38 -1.78 10.01
N LEU A 88 1.50 -2.68 9.57
CA LEU A 88 0.63 -2.50 8.42
C LEU A 88 -0.79 -2.20 8.90
N TYR A 89 -1.43 -1.17 8.35
CA TYR A 89 -2.82 -0.84 8.70
C TYR A 89 -3.50 0.07 7.67
N MET A 90 -4.82 0.03 7.65
CA MET A 90 -5.67 1.01 6.97
C MET A 90 -6.12 2.06 7.99
N SER A 91 -6.27 3.31 7.57
CA SER A 91 -6.71 4.41 8.45
C SER A 91 -7.98 5.10 7.94
N GLU A 92 -8.53 4.65 6.82
CA GLU A 92 -9.68 5.23 6.14
C GLU A 92 -10.93 5.22 7.04
N LEU A 93 -11.13 4.17 7.83
CA LEU A 93 -12.22 4.10 8.81
C LEU A 93 -12.05 5.16 9.92
N ASP A 94 -10.83 5.34 10.41
CA ASP A 94 -10.54 6.30 11.50
C ASP A 94 -10.85 7.74 11.08
N ILE A 95 -10.71 8.05 9.79
CA ILE A 95 -10.95 9.39 9.22
C ILE A 95 -12.28 9.53 8.47
N GLY A 96 -13.13 8.50 8.48
CA GLY A 96 -14.43 8.50 7.79
C GLY A 96 -14.34 8.55 6.25
N MET A 97 -13.21 8.16 5.67
CA MET A 97 -13.00 8.17 4.22
C MET A 97 -13.48 6.87 3.57
N LYS A 98 -14.19 6.98 2.45
CA LYS A 98 -14.63 5.82 1.67
C LYS A 98 -13.47 5.26 0.86
N LEU A 99 -13.22 3.96 1.01
CA LEU A 99 -12.26 3.24 0.17
C LEU A 99 -12.82 3.07 -1.26
N PRO A 100 -12.17 3.58 -2.31
CA PRO A 100 -12.61 3.40 -3.69
C PRO A 100 -12.64 1.92 -4.11
N ARG A 101 -13.59 1.54 -4.98
CA ARG A 101 -13.75 0.16 -5.47
C ARG A 101 -12.50 -0.38 -6.17
N SER A 102 -11.79 0.48 -6.90
CA SER A 102 -10.51 0.21 -7.55
C SER A 102 -9.45 -0.26 -6.54
N LEU A 103 -9.28 0.47 -5.44
CA LEU A 103 -8.31 0.14 -4.39
C LEU A 103 -8.72 -1.13 -3.63
N LEU A 104 -10.02 -1.28 -3.35
CA LEU A 104 -10.55 -2.50 -2.76
C LEU A 104 -10.31 -3.73 -3.65
N ALA A 105 -10.34 -3.58 -4.98
CA ALA A 105 -10.04 -4.69 -5.89
C ALA A 105 -8.59 -5.18 -5.75
N VAL A 106 -7.63 -4.27 -5.54
CA VAL A 106 -6.22 -4.61 -5.29
C VAL A 106 -6.07 -5.34 -3.95
N ILE A 107 -6.72 -4.84 -2.89
CA ILE A 107 -6.66 -5.48 -1.57
C ILE A 107 -7.27 -6.89 -1.63
N ARG A 108 -8.44 -7.02 -2.28
CA ARG A 108 -9.16 -8.30 -2.44
C ARG A 108 -8.38 -9.33 -3.26
N SER A 109 -7.53 -8.91 -4.19
CA SER A 109 -6.75 -9.86 -4.99
C SER A 109 -5.53 -10.40 -4.25
N LYS A 110 -5.14 -9.78 -3.13
CA LYS A 110 -3.94 -10.12 -2.37
C LYS A 110 -4.24 -10.77 -1.02
N LEU A 111 -5.39 -10.49 -0.42
CA LEU A 111 -5.74 -10.95 0.92
C LEU A 111 -6.80 -12.05 0.94
N SER A 112 -6.69 -12.96 1.90
CA SER A 112 -7.75 -13.92 2.21
C SER A 112 -9.04 -13.20 2.65
N PRO A 113 -10.23 -13.80 2.51
CA PRO A 113 -11.48 -13.18 2.97
C PRO A 113 -11.50 -12.80 4.45
N GLY A 114 -10.81 -13.59 5.31
CA GLY A 114 -10.67 -13.31 6.74
C GLY A 114 -9.79 -12.08 6.98
N THR A 115 -8.58 -12.08 6.42
CA THR A 115 -7.63 -10.96 6.53
C THR A 115 -8.22 -9.68 5.95
N LEU A 116 -8.93 -9.77 4.82
CA LEU A 116 -9.62 -8.64 4.19
C LEU A 116 -10.60 -7.96 5.14
N ARG A 117 -11.39 -8.75 5.88
CA ARG A 117 -12.36 -8.21 6.86
C ARG A 117 -11.64 -7.45 7.96
N ASP A 118 -10.60 -8.03 8.52
CA ASP A 118 -9.80 -7.41 9.58
C ASP A 118 -9.16 -6.10 9.11
N VAL A 119 -8.65 -6.08 7.88
CA VAL A 119 -8.03 -4.90 7.25
C VAL A 119 -9.05 -3.80 6.95
N VAL A 120 -10.14 -4.13 6.24
CA VAL A 120 -11.05 -3.13 5.67
C VAL A 120 -12.18 -2.73 6.62
N LEU A 121 -12.72 -3.68 7.40
CA LEU A 121 -13.84 -3.43 8.31
C LEU A 121 -13.39 -3.29 9.76
N GLY A 122 -12.24 -3.87 10.12
CA GLY A 122 -11.71 -3.83 11.49
C GLY A 122 -10.64 -2.77 11.75
N ALA A 123 -10.11 -2.11 10.70
CA ALA A 123 -8.93 -1.23 10.79
C ALA A 123 -7.78 -1.85 11.62
N ARG A 124 -7.63 -3.18 11.55
CA ARG A 124 -6.70 -3.91 12.40
C ARG A 124 -5.26 -3.51 12.05
N LYS A 125 -4.44 -3.33 13.08
CA LYS A 125 -2.99 -3.12 12.97
C LYS A 125 -2.28 -4.46 12.99
N PHE A 126 -1.46 -4.72 11.97
CA PHE A 126 -0.71 -5.96 11.84
C PHE A 126 0.77 -5.72 12.16
N SER A 127 1.27 -6.38 13.20
CA SER A 127 2.72 -6.55 13.38
C SER A 127 3.28 -7.45 12.28
N ALA A 128 4.60 -7.51 12.13
CA ALA A 128 5.24 -8.38 11.14
C ALA A 128 4.86 -9.86 11.32
N GLN A 129 4.78 -10.34 12.57
CA GLN A 129 4.37 -11.71 12.86
C GLN A 129 2.92 -11.97 12.45
N MET A 130 1.99 -11.08 12.82
CA MET A 130 0.58 -11.21 12.44
C MET A 130 0.40 -11.14 10.91
N ALA A 131 1.16 -10.26 10.25
CA ALA A 131 1.14 -10.15 8.79
C ALA A 131 1.59 -11.47 8.14
N LEU A 132 2.71 -12.05 8.61
CA LEU A 132 3.21 -13.33 8.11
C LEU A 132 2.19 -14.47 8.28
N GLU A 133 1.51 -14.52 9.42
CA GLU A 133 0.46 -15.51 9.70
C GLU A 133 -0.80 -15.31 8.85
N SER A 134 -1.02 -14.09 8.34
CA SER A 134 -2.25 -13.71 7.62
C SER A 134 -2.12 -13.75 6.09
N GLY A 135 -0.93 -14.05 5.56
CA GLY A 135 -0.58 -14.06 4.12
C GLY A 135 -0.10 -12.72 3.56
#